data_AF-A0A954S4J0-F1
#
_entry.id   AF-A0A954S4J0-F1
#
_cell.length_a   1.000
_cell.length_b   1.000
_cell.length_c   1.000
_cell.angle_alpha   90.00
_cell.angle_beta   90.00
_cell.angle_gamma   90.00
#
_symmetry.space_group_name_H-M   'P 1'
#
loop_
_entity.id
_entity.type
_entity.pdbx_description
1 polymer ?
#
loop_
_entity_poly.entity_id
_entity_poly.type
_entity_poly.pdbx_seq_one_letter_code
_entity_poly.pdbx_strand_id
1 'polypeptide(L)'
;MRIAKVLLADSELRVAVLDGDDVRLLDLSQVDNVLTLSDILHSPNPVGMAKFLIDPNAAPIALDTVRVLAPIDHQEVWAAGVTYKRSQVARMEESESAASHY
;
A
#
# COMPACT_ATOMS: atom_id res chain seq x y z
N MET A 1 -4.67 -9.91 -6.23
CA MET A 1 -5.49 -8.78 -5.76
C MET A 1 -4.55 -7.67 -5.35
N ARG A 2 -4.81 -6.42 -5.76
CA ARG A 2 -4.03 -5.24 -5.41
C ARG A 2 -4.93 -4.32 -4.61
N ILE A 3 -4.56 -3.99 -3.38
CA ILE A 3 -5.30 -3.05 -2.52
C ILE A 3 -4.56 -1.72 -2.49
N ALA A 4 -5.29 -0.62 -2.45
CA ALA A 4 -4.74 0.72 -2.47
C ALA A 4 -5.54 1.65 -1.56
N LYS A 5 -4.88 2.69 -1.09
CA LYS A 5 -5.57 3.91 -0.61
C LYS A 5 -5.64 4.87 -1.79
N VAL A 6 -6.79 5.48 -2.00
CA VAL A 6 -7.02 6.41 -3.10
C VAL A 6 -7.63 7.69 -2.56
N LEU A 7 -7.25 8.82 -3.16
CA LEU A 7 -7.92 10.09 -2.99
C LEU A 7 -8.81 10.30 -4.22
N LEU A 8 -10.12 10.42 -3.99
CA LEU A 8 -11.12 10.66 -5.02
C LEU A 8 -11.10 12.15 -5.47
N ALA A 9 -11.78 12.45 -6.56
CA ALA A 9 -11.84 13.80 -7.13
C ALA A 9 -12.49 14.83 -6.19
N ASP A 10 -13.35 14.39 -5.28
CA ASP A 10 -13.98 15.18 -4.22
C ASP A 10 -13.09 15.31 -2.96
N SER A 11 -11.86 14.83 -3.01
CA SER A 11 -10.91 14.76 -1.88
C SER A 11 -11.28 13.78 -0.77
N GLU A 12 -12.22 12.86 -1.00
CA GLU A 12 -12.48 11.77 -0.08
C GLU A 12 -11.34 10.73 -0.14
N LEU A 13 -10.85 10.31 1.04
CA LEU A 13 -9.87 9.23 1.15
C LEU A 13 -10.58 7.90 1.34
N ARG A 14 -10.31 6.94 0.46
CA ARG A 14 -10.95 5.62 0.46
C ARG A 14 -9.92 4.50 0.34
N VAL A 15 -10.29 3.32 0.84
CA VAL A 15 -9.57 2.07 0.52
C VAL A 15 -10.27 1.42 -0.68
N ALA A 16 -9.49 0.86 -1.60
CA ALA A 16 -10.00 0.31 -2.84
C ALA A 16 -9.20 -0.90 -3.32
N VAL A 17 -9.80 -1.70 -4.19
CA VAL A 17 -9.13 -2.75 -4.96
C VAL A 17 -8.86 -2.24 -6.38
N LEU A 18 -7.62 -2.41 -6.86
CA LEU A 18 -7.23 -2.10 -8.23
C LEU A 18 -7.40 -3.34 -9.12
N ASP A 19 -8.24 -3.25 -10.14
CA ASP A 19 -8.53 -4.31 -11.11
C ASP A 19 -8.32 -3.80 -12.54
N GLY A 20 -7.22 -4.21 -13.19
CA GLY A 20 -6.79 -3.56 -14.44
C GLY A 20 -6.59 -2.06 -14.26
N ASP A 21 -7.34 -1.29 -15.06
CA ASP A 21 -7.42 0.18 -15.05
C ASP A 21 -8.64 0.71 -14.27
N ASP A 22 -9.33 -0.16 -13.53
CA ASP A 22 -10.47 0.20 -12.70
C ASP A 22 -10.12 0.16 -11.20
N VAL A 23 -10.82 1.00 -10.46
CA VAL A 23 -10.76 1.13 -9.01
C VAL A 23 -12.13 0.79 -8.46
N ARG A 24 -12.19 -0.26 -7.64
CA ARG A 24 -13.41 -0.65 -6.92
C ARG A 24 -13.28 -0.25 -5.46
N LEU A 25 -14.14 0.66 -5.01
CA LEU A 25 -14.13 1.16 -3.65
C LEU A 25 -14.50 0.06 -2.66
N LEU A 26 -13.89 0.11 -1.49
CA LEU A 26 -14.31 -0.68 -0.35
C LEU A 26 -15.25 0.17 0.53
N ASP A 27 -16.37 -0.41 0.91
CA ASP A 27 -17.24 0.11 1.96
C ASP A 27 -16.89 -0.59 3.27
N LEU A 28 -16.11 0.10 4.10
CA LEU A 28 -15.65 -0.41 5.39
C LEU A 28 -16.79 -0.46 6.43
N SER A 29 -17.91 0.21 6.19
CA SER A 29 -19.05 0.19 7.10
C SER A 29 -19.84 -1.13 7.07
N GLN A 30 -19.58 -2.00 6.07
CA GLN A 30 -20.23 -3.32 5.95
C GLN A 30 -19.85 -4.29 7.08
N VAL A 31 -18.75 -4.05 7.80
CA VAL A 31 -18.26 -4.94 8.86
C VAL A 31 -17.88 -4.12 10.09
N ASP A 32 -18.47 -4.46 11.23
CA ASP A 32 -18.10 -3.86 12.51
C ASP A 32 -16.60 -4.06 12.80
N ASN A 33 -15.95 -3.02 13.30
CA ASN A 33 -14.52 -2.99 13.65
C ASN A 33 -13.52 -3.06 12.47
N VAL A 34 -13.97 -2.83 11.23
CA VAL A 34 -13.07 -2.56 10.10
C VAL A 34 -13.13 -1.07 9.78
N LEU A 35 -12.09 -0.31 10.10
CA LEU A 35 -12.06 1.15 9.93
C LEU A 35 -10.92 1.61 9.02
N THR A 36 -9.90 0.78 8.86
CA THR A 36 -8.65 1.13 8.17
C THR A 36 -8.19 0.01 7.24
N LEU A 37 -7.21 0.31 6.39
CA LEU A 37 -6.56 -0.71 5.57
C LEU A 37 -5.90 -1.78 6.47
N SER A 38 -5.32 -1.36 7.59
CA SER A 38 -4.70 -2.25 8.58
C SER A 38 -5.66 -3.32 9.09
N ASP A 39 -6.91 -2.97 9.39
CA ASP A 39 -7.89 -3.92 9.93
C ASP A 39 -8.17 -5.05 8.92
N ILE A 40 -8.21 -4.72 7.63
CA ILE A 40 -8.31 -5.71 6.55
C ILE A 40 -7.08 -6.62 6.54
N LEU A 41 -5.88 -6.03 6.59
CA LEU A 41 -4.61 -6.77 6.52
C LEU A 41 -4.37 -7.69 7.73
N HIS A 42 -4.89 -7.33 8.91
CA HIS A 42 -4.78 -8.14 10.13
C HIS A 42 -5.94 -9.12 10.33
N SER A 43 -6.96 -9.09 9.46
CA SER A 43 -8.07 -10.04 9.54
C SER A 43 -7.59 -11.48 9.28
N PRO A 44 -8.30 -12.51 9.78
CA PRO A 44 -7.93 -13.92 9.56
C PRO A 44 -7.91 -14.33 8.08
N ASN A 45 -8.66 -13.62 7.23
CA ASN A 45 -8.68 -13.83 5.78
C ASN A 45 -8.71 -12.47 5.04
N PRO A 46 -7.56 -11.80 4.85
CA PRO A 46 -7.49 -10.46 4.27
C PRO A 46 -8.04 -10.37 2.85
N VAL A 47 -7.82 -11.42 2.05
CA VAL A 47 -8.33 -11.49 0.67
C VAL A 47 -9.84 -11.64 0.66
N GLY A 48 -10.39 -12.50 1.52
CA GLY A 48 -11.82 -12.67 1.67
C GLY A 48 -12.49 -11.39 2.18
N MET A 49 -11.89 -10.75 3.19
CA MET A 49 -12.36 -9.50 3.77
C MET A 49 -12.41 -8.39 2.71
N ALA A 50 -11.30 -8.15 1.99
CA ALA A 50 -11.27 -7.13 0.95
C ALA A 50 -12.29 -7.39 -0.18
N LYS A 51 -12.53 -8.65 -0.55
CA LYS A 51 -13.55 -8.99 -1.57
C LYS A 51 -14.96 -8.73 -1.06
N PHE A 52 -15.24 -9.06 0.20
CA PHE A 52 -16.54 -8.82 0.83
C PHE A 52 -16.84 -7.33 0.94
N LEU A 53 -15.82 -6.53 1.28
CA LEU A 53 -15.96 -5.09 1.46
C LEU A 53 -16.09 -4.31 0.14
N ILE A 54 -15.98 -4.94 -1.05
CA ILE A 54 -16.23 -4.25 -2.32
C ILE A 54 -17.64 -3.66 -2.26
N ASP A 55 -17.74 -2.34 -2.42
CA ASP A 55 -18.99 -1.61 -2.34
C ASP A 55 -19.89 -2.02 -3.53
N PRO A 56 -21.02 -2.71 -3.29
CA PRO A 56 -21.89 -3.16 -4.36
C PRO A 56 -22.71 -2.02 -4.99
N ASN A 57 -22.77 -0.86 -4.33
CA ASN A 57 -23.52 0.31 -4.79
C ASN A 57 -22.66 1.32 -5.54
N ALA A 58 -21.32 1.20 -5.44
CA ALA A 58 -20.39 2.04 -6.19
C ALA A 58 -20.02 1.40 -7.53
N ALA A 59 -20.17 2.17 -8.61
CA ALA A 59 -19.63 1.77 -9.90
C ALA A 59 -18.08 1.79 -9.87
N PRO A 60 -17.40 0.94 -10.67
CA PRO A 60 -15.97 1.04 -10.87
C PRO A 60 -15.58 2.44 -11.37
N ILE A 61 -14.47 2.97 -10.84
CA ILE A 61 -13.94 4.29 -11.18
C ILE A 61 -12.67 4.08 -12.01
N ALA A 62 -12.47 4.87 -13.08
CA ALA A 62 -11.26 4.80 -13.88
C ALA A 62 -10.02 5.23 -13.07
N LEU A 63 -8.95 4.45 -13.13
CA LEU A 63 -7.73 4.63 -12.33
C LEU A 63 -7.05 5.98 -12.55
N ASP A 64 -7.14 6.54 -13.76
CA ASP A 64 -6.56 7.84 -14.12
C ASP A 64 -7.32 9.03 -13.53
N THR A 65 -8.52 8.81 -13.00
CA THR A 65 -9.34 9.85 -12.34
C THR A 65 -9.13 9.94 -10.83
N VAL A 66 -8.35 9.03 -10.25
CA VAL A 66 -8.04 9.03 -8.81
C VAL A 66 -6.55 9.19 -8.56
N ARG A 67 -6.19 9.69 -7.38
CA ARG A 67 -4.79 9.71 -6.94
C ARG A 67 -4.51 8.52 -6.03
N VAL A 68 -3.67 7.61 -6.48
CA VAL A 68 -3.18 6.49 -5.64
C VAL A 68 -2.24 7.02 -4.56
N LEU A 69 -2.47 6.62 -3.32
CA LEU A 69 -1.69 7.00 -2.14
C LEU A 69 -0.85 5.82 -1.65
N ALA A 70 0.07 6.08 -0.72
CA ALA A 70 0.82 5.03 -0.05
C ALA A 70 -0.16 4.04 0.65
N PRO A 71 -0.01 2.72 0.46
CA PRO A 71 -0.93 1.72 1.01
C PRO A 71 -0.59 1.38 2.46
N ILE A 72 -0.43 2.41 3.29
CA ILE A 72 -0.11 2.30 4.72
C ILE A 72 -1.01 3.26 5.52
N ASP A 73 -1.17 2.96 6.81
CA ASP A 73 -1.88 3.81 7.77
C ASP A 73 -0.85 4.53 8.65
N HIS A 74 -0.70 4.10 9.91
CA HIS A 74 0.15 4.74 10.92
C HIS A 74 1.33 3.86 11.36
N GLN A 75 1.64 2.81 10.60
CA GLN A 75 2.72 1.89 10.97
C GLN A 75 4.08 2.58 10.96
N GLU A 76 4.97 2.14 11.85
CA GLU A 76 6.38 2.49 11.76
C GLU A 76 6.99 1.93 10.47
N VAL A 77 7.86 2.71 9.84
CA VAL A 77 8.57 2.31 8.62
C VAL A 77 10.06 2.14 8.94
N TRP A 78 10.55 0.92 8.79
CA TRP A 78 11.95 0.55 9.01
C TRP A 78 12.62 0.24 7.67
N ALA A 79 13.91 0.57 7.54
CA ALA A 79 14.67 0.34 6.31
C ALA A 79 15.97 -0.43 6.60
N ALA A 80 16.27 -1.42 5.76
CA ALA A 80 17.53 -2.17 5.80
C ALA A 80 18.38 -1.80 4.57
N GLY A 81 19.60 -1.32 4.83
CA GLY A 81 20.58 -1.04 3.79
C GLY A 81 21.37 -2.28 3.38
N VAL A 82 21.94 -2.24 2.18
CA VAL A 82 22.89 -3.25 1.70
C VAL A 82 22.31 -4.67 1.66
N THR A 83 21.11 -4.77 1.12
CA THR A 83 20.38 -6.03 0.97
C THR A 83 20.64 -6.72 -0.37
N TYR A 84 21.31 -6.05 -1.31
CA TYR A 84 21.71 -6.61 -2.60
C TYR A 84 23.23 -6.78 -2.70
N LYS A 85 23.68 -7.82 -3.43
CA LYS A 85 25.12 -8.05 -3.69
C LYS A 85 25.83 -6.83 -4.28
N ARG A 86 25.18 -6.13 -5.22
CA ARG A 86 25.73 -4.90 -5.81
C ARG A 86 25.91 -3.78 -4.78
N SER A 87 24.95 -3.60 -3.88
CA SER A 87 25.08 -2.62 -2.79
C SER A 87 26.12 -3.04 -1.74
N GLN A 88 26.39 -4.34 -1.60
CA GLN A 88 27.43 -4.85 -0.71
C GLN A 88 28.82 -4.54 -1.25
N VAL A 89 29.05 -4.85 -2.53
CA VAL A 89 30.33 -4.55 -3.21
C VAL A 89 30.63 -3.06 -3.17
N ALA A 90 29.68 -2.21 -3.56
CA ALA A 90 29.84 -0.76 -3.53
C ALA A 90 30.23 -0.24 -2.13
N ARG A 91 29.60 -0.76 -1.07
CA ARG A 91 29.92 -0.31 0.30
C ARG A 91 31.27 -0.80 0.81
N MET A 92 31.75 -1.95 0.34
CA MET A 92 33.12 -2.42 0.64
C MET A 92 34.16 -1.55 -0.06
N GLU A 93 33.97 -1.23 -1.34
CA GLU A 93 34.84 -0.33 -2.11
C GLU A 93 34.91 1.08 -1.49
N GLU A 94 33.75 1.64 -1.09
CA GLU A 94 33.68 2.92 -0.37
C GLU A 94 34.41 2.88 0.98
N SER A 95 34.33 1.75 1.70
CA SER A 95 34.99 1.56 3.00
C SER A 95 36.51 1.42 2.87
N GLU A 96 37.00 0.73 1.84
CA GLU A 96 38.43 0.62 1.53
C GLU A 96 39.04 1.97 1.16
N SER A 97 38.32 2.79 0.37
CA SER A 97 38.75 4.16 0.06
C SER A 97 38.81 5.05 1.30
N ALA A 98 37.90 4.86 2.27
CA ALA A 98 37.85 5.65 3.51
C ALA A 98 39.00 5.34 4.49
N ALA A 99 39.55 4.12 4.45
CA ALA A 99 40.66 3.70 5.31
C ALA A 99 42.02 4.29 4.91
N SER A 100 42.15 4.92 3.74
CA SER A 100 43.41 5.49 3.22
C SER A 100 43.62 6.98 3.54
N HIS A 101 42.69 7.62 4.26
CA HIS A 101 42.72 9.05 4.57
C HIS A 101 43.16 9.39 6.02
N TYR A 102 43.78 8.45 6.72
CA TYR A 102 44.48 8.66 8.00
C TYR A 102 45.92 8.19 7.91
#